data_AF-F8P9Y6-F1
#
_entry.id   AF-F8P9Y6-F1
#
_cell.length_a   1.000
_cell.length_b   1.000
_cell.length_c   1.000
_cell.angle_alpha   90.00
_cell.angle_beta   90.00
_cell.angle_gamma   90.00
#
_symmetry.space_group_name_H-M   'P 1'
#
loop_
_entity.id
_entity.type
_entity.pdbx_description
1 polymer ?
#
loop_
_entity_poly.entity_id
_entity_poly.type
_entity_poly.pdbx_seq_one_letter_code
_entity_poly.pdbx_strand_id
1 'polypeptide(L)'
;MHTAKRVHKWARLFITDREDLPMNLYGSWNVSLLDTGELAKELHANLQTIGKYVSAQDIVRFLDREDIKSQYGLKKSISLATTRRWMHMMDFRWTKAPLGQYTDGHGREDVVTYRQTCFLPTIAELEWNMRSWKDDIEEARDWRDPAAKRVVVWWHNESTFYANDRRKVYWVHLTEKAVPCQKGEGVSIMVADFISVDYSWMTSPDSKQCTRILFKASKNHQGYFSNEDILSHACQAMDLLENWYSTETHVLVFDNAPTHLKRADDALSARKMSKYPTKRGRPFFGVQRNVVDESGQPVYRTNGKVMKEIVRMADARLADGSPQSLYFPPGDPQEGAFRGMVDLLEERGYKDIDGICAKCPGFKCPKDTPHCCLRRMLYNEPDFAEVESLLEVTCRARGFQVIFLPKFHCKLNFIEQCWGHAKRTYCQFPPSNYEADLEHNVIAALDAVPLCTMRQFATRSLRFMDAYRKGLDGKQAMWANRRY
;
A
#
# COMPACT_ATOMS: atom_id res chain seq x y z
N MET A 1 -15.72 -20.05 -57.08
CA MET A 1 -16.59 -19.10 -57.83
C MET A 1 -18.05 -19.59 -57.91
N HIS A 2 -18.63 -20.13 -56.82
CA HIS A 2 -19.97 -20.78 -56.83
C HIS A 2 -20.98 -20.18 -55.82
N THR A 3 -20.52 -19.35 -54.89
CA THR A 3 -21.31 -18.91 -53.73
C THR A 3 -22.26 -17.75 -54.06
N ALA A 4 -21.80 -16.76 -54.84
CA ALA A 4 -22.61 -15.59 -55.18
C ALA A 4 -23.87 -15.94 -56.01
N LYS A 5 -23.76 -16.89 -56.96
CA LYS A 5 -24.91 -17.37 -57.76
C LYS A 5 -25.96 -18.10 -56.92
N ARG A 6 -25.54 -18.81 -55.87
CA ARG A 6 -26.46 -19.52 -54.95
C ARG A 6 -27.19 -18.56 -54.03
N VAL A 7 -26.50 -17.56 -53.49
CA VAL A 7 -27.11 -16.51 -52.66
C VAL A 7 -28.14 -15.72 -53.47
N HIS A 8 -27.83 -15.37 -54.72
CA HIS A 8 -28.76 -14.68 -55.60
C HIS A 8 -30.01 -15.50 -55.92
N LYS A 9 -29.85 -16.83 -56.08
CA LYS A 9 -30.96 -17.76 -56.28
C LYS A 9 -31.85 -17.87 -55.03
N TRP A 10 -31.25 -18.01 -53.85
CA TRP A 10 -31.98 -18.09 -52.58
C TRP A 10 -32.72 -16.80 -52.24
N ALA A 11 -32.11 -15.63 -52.50
CA ALA A 11 -32.77 -14.35 -52.31
C ALA A 11 -34.02 -14.20 -53.20
N ARG A 12 -33.96 -14.67 -54.45
CA ARG A 12 -35.12 -14.65 -55.36
C ARG A 12 -36.22 -15.62 -54.96
N LEU A 13 -35.86 -16.81 -54.47
CA LEU A 13 -36.83 -17.80 -54.01
C LEU A 13 -37.58 -17.30 -52.77
N PHE A 14 -36.87 -16.73 -51.79
CA PHE A 14 -37.47 -16.14 -50.59
C PHE A 14 -38.38 -14.93 -50.86
N ILE A 15 -38.07 -14.13 -51.89
CA ILE A 15 -38.95 -13.03 -52.31
C ILE A 15 -40.28 -13.56 -52.88
N THR A 16 -40.25 -14.74 -53.51
CA THR A 16 -41.41 -15.34 -54.18
C THR A 16 -42.27 -16.15 -53.21
N ASP A 17 -41.64 -16.82 -52.24
CA ASP A 17 -42.27 -17.54 -51.14
C ASP A 17 -41.51 -17.25 -49.85
N ARG A 18 -42.16 -16.58 -48.89
CA ARG A 18 -41.52 -16.15 -47.64
C ARG A 18 -41.27 -17.30 -46.67
N GLU A 19 -41.84 -18.48 -46.90
CA GLU A 19 -41.58 -19.68 -46.12
C GLU A 19 -40.45 -20.55 -46.72
N ASP A 20 -40.00 -20.26 -47.95
CA ASP A 20 -38.88 -20.94 -48.62
C ASP A 20 -37.52 -20.38 -48.18
N LEU A 21 -37.22 -20.58 -46.90
CA LEU A 21 -35.90 -20.33 -46.33
C LEU A 21 -34.97 -21.50 -46.66
N PRO A 22 -33.74 -21.25 -47.16
CA PRO A 22 -32.81 -22.33 -47.44
C PRO A 22 -32.48 -23.10 -46.16
N MET A 23 -33.00 -24.33 -46.06
CA MET A 23 -32.66 -25.24 -44.97
C MET A 23 -31.17 -25.58 -45.04
N ASN A 24 -30.46 -25.25 -43.96
CA ASN A 24 -29.06 -25.64 -43.78
C ASN A 24 -28.98 -27.15 -43.48
N LEU A 25 -28.92 -27.97 -44.52
CA LEU A 25 -28.75 -29.43 -44.42
C LEU A 25 -27.39 -29.87 -43.83
N TYR A 26 -26.47 -28.94 -43.54
CA TYR A 26 -25.14 -29.23 -43.01
C TYR A 26 -24.78 -28.27 -41.87
N GLY A 27 -25.28 -28.54 -40.67
CA GLY A 27 -25.01 -27.78 -39.44
C GLY A 27 -23.54 -27.72 -38.97
N SER A 28 -22.54 -27.97 -39.82
CA SER A 28 -21.14 -28.15 -39.44
C SER A 28 -20.11 -27.36 -40.25
N TRP A 29 -20.52 -26.42 -41.13
CA TRP A 29 -19.55 -25.71 -41.99
C TRP A 29 -18.85 -24.49 -41.37
N ASN A 30 -19.14 -24.14 -40.12
CA ASN A 30 -18.50 -23.01 -39.43
C ASN A 30 -18.10 -23.32 -37.99
N VAL A 31 -17.85 -24.59 -37.65
CA VAL A 31 -17.30 -24.93 -36.34
C VAL A 31 -15.81 -24.63 -36.40
N SER A 32 -15.34 -23.73 -35.55
CA SER A 32 -13.93 -23.35 -35.51
C SER A 32 -13.10 -24.58 -35.16
N LEU A 33 -11.89 -24.71 -35.71
CA LEU A 33 -10.96 -25.75 -35.27
C LEU A 33 -10.57 -25.59 -33.78
N LEU A 34 -10.88 -24.43 -33.18
CA LEU A 34 -10.76 -24.18 -31.74
C LEU A 34 -11.87 -24.83 -30.91
N ASP A 35 -13.04 -25.12 -31.48
CA ASP A 35 -14.17 -25.69 -30.76
C ASP A 35 -13.97 -27.19 -30.45
N THR A 36 -13.00 -27.84 -31.10
CA THR A 36 -12.57 -29.22 -30.79
C THR A 36 -11.68 -29.29 -29.54
N GLY A 37 -11.23 -28.16 -29.01
CA GLY A 37 -10.52 -28.04 -27.73
C GLY A 37 -9.02 -28.36 -27.77
N GLU A 38 -8.58 -29.38 -28.50
CA GLU A 38 -7.16 -29.81 -28.49
C GLU A 38 -6.22 -28.77 -29.11
N LEU A 39 -6.57 -28.20 -30.27
CA LEU A 39 -5.77 -27.13 -30.87
C LEU A 39 -5.74 -25.87 -30.00
N ALA A 40 -6.86 -25.55 -29.33
CA ALA A 40 -6.94 -24.39 -28.44
C ALA A 40 -6.01 -24.54 -27.22
N LYS A 41 -5.92 -25.75 -26.64
CA LYS A 41 -4.98 -26.05 -25.54
C LYS A 41 -3.53 -25.92 -25.98
N GLU A 42 -3.19 -26.45 -27.15
CA GLU A 42 -1.82 -26.41 -27.67
C GLU A 42 -1.40 -24.98 -28.06
N LEU A 43 -2.33 -24.21 -28.64
CA LEU A 43 -2.13 -22.77 -28.86
C LEU A 43 -1.94 -22.02 -27.55
N HIS A 44 -2.75 -22.28 -26.52
CA HIS A 44 -2.56 -21.66 -25.21
C HIS A 44 -1.18 -21.99 -24.61
N ALA A 45 -0.73 -23.24 -24.66
CA ALA A 45 0.58 -23.66 -24.18
C ALA A 45 1.71 -22.94 -24.94
N ASN A 46 1.63 -22.90 -26.27
CA ASN A 46 2.62 -22.19 -27.08
C ASN A 46 2.64 -20.68 -26.76
N LEU A 47 1.48 -20.03 -26.69
CA LEU A 47 1.38 -18.61 -26.38
C LEU A 47 1.91 -18.28 -24.96
N GLN A 48 1.77 -19.19 -23.99
CA GLN A 48 2.39 -19.02 -22.67
C GLN A 48 3.92 -19.00 -22.72
N THR A 49 4.57 -19.77 -23.61
CA THR A 49 6.03 -19.74 -23.76
C THR A 49 6.57 -18.42 -24.32
N ILE A 50 5.75 -17.68 -25.08
CA ILE A 50 6.10 -16.37 -25.64
C ILE A 50 5.95 -15.26 -24.60
N GLY A 51 4.98 -15.40 -23.69
CA GLY A 51 4.80 -14.50 -22.55
C GLY A 51 4.09 -13.19 -22.90
N LYS A 52 4.59 -12.07 -22.35
CA LYS A 52 3.85 -10.79 -22.26
C LYS A 52 3.49 -10.17 -23.62
N TYR A 53 4.27 -10.44 -24.67
CA TYR A 53 4.17 -9.75 -25.96
C TYR A 53 3.59 -10.64 -27.06
N VAL A 54 2.71 -11.59 -26.68
CA VAL A 54 1.95 -12.41 -27.61
C VAL A 54 1.19 -11.56 -28.64
N SER A 55 1.31 -11.96 -29.90
CA SER A 55 0.64 -11.35 -31.03
C SER A 55 -0.11 -12.37 -31.88
N ALA A 56 -1.06 -11.89 -32.68
CA ALA A 56 -1.77 -12.73 -33.64
C ALA A 56 -0.83 -13.37 -34.69
N GLN A 57 0.36 -12.80 -34.91
CA GLN A 57 1.37 -13.32 -35.82
C GLN A 57 2.06 -14.57 -35.24
N ASP A 58 2.13 -14.69 -33.92
CA ASP A 58 2.75 -15.85 -33.27
C ASP A 58 1.90 -17.11 -33.44
N ILE A 59 0.57 -16.95 -33.47
CA ILE A 59 -0.37 -18.02 -33.85
C ILE A 59 -0.14 -18.43 -35.31
N VAL A 60 0.05 -17.47 -36.22
CA VAL A 60 0.33 -17.77 -37.63
C VAL A 60 1.63 -18.56 -37.76
N ARG A 61 2.71 -18.12 -37.11
CA ARG A 61 4.01 -18.81 -37.15
C ARG A 61 3.93 -20.22 -36.57
N PHE A 62 3.20 -20.40 -35.47
CA PHE A 62 3.03 -21.70 -34.83
C PHE A 62 2.30 -22.69 -35.75
N LEU A 63 1.18 -22.26 -36.33
CA LEU A 63 0.38 -23.08 -37.24
C LEU A 63 1.03 -23.29 -38.61
N ASP A 64 2.03 -22.49 -38.95
CA ASP A 64 2.76 -22.62 -40.22
C ASP A 64 3.88 -23.67 -40.16
N ARG A 65 4.17 -24.24 -38.98
CA ARG A 65 5.14 -25.34 -38.84
C ARG A 65 4.60 -26.63 -39.47
N GLU A 66 5.47 -27.34 -40.18
CA GLU A 66 5.08 -28.53 -40.96
C GLU A 66 4.56 -29.69 -40.10
N ASP A 67 5.05 -29.84 -38.88
CA ASP A 67 4.56 -30.81 -37.89
C ASP A 67 3.12 -30.50 -37.45
N ILE A 68 2.84 -29.25 -37.09
CA ILE A 68 1.52 -28.78 -36.68
C ILE A 68 0.52 -28.81 -37.86
N LYS A 69 0.95 -28.44 -39.07
CA LYS A 69 0.13 -28.57 -40.27
C LYS A 69 -0.28 -30.01 -40.53
N SER A 70 0.67 -30.94 -40.39
CA SER A 70 0.42 -32.36 -40.60
C SER A 70 -0.52 -32.93 -39.53
N GLN A 71 -0.31 -32.58 -38.26
CA GLN A 71 -1.12 -33.02 -37.12
C GLN A 71 -2.58 -32.56 -37.22
N TYR A 72 -2.84 -31.33 -37.67
CA TYR A 72 -4.18 -30.75 -37.74
C TYR A 72 -4.76 -30.66 -39.16
N GLY A 73 -4.10 -31.28 -40.15
CA GLY A 73 -4.56 -31.32 -41.55
C GLY A 73 -4.64 -29.96 -42.24
N LEU A 74 -3.80 -28.99 -41.84
CA LEU A 74 -3.80 -27.63 -42.38
C LEU A 74 -3.05 -27.56 -43.71
N LYS A 75 -3.78 -27.36 -44.81
CA LYS A 75 -3.20 -27.29 -46.17
C LYS A 75 -2.55 -25.94 -46.51
N LYS A 76 -2.87 -24.89 -45.76
CA LYS A 76 -2.41 -23.51 -46.00
C LYS A 76 -2.26 -22.77 -44.67
N SER A 77 -1.35 -21.80 -44.65
CA SER A 77 -1.21 -20.89 -43.52
C SER A 77 -2.51 -20.10 -43.29
N ILE A 78 -2.85 -19.89 -42.03
CA ILE A 78 -4.05 -19.17 -41.62
C ILE A 78 -3.79 -17.66 -41.71
N SER A 79 -4.78 -16.88 -42.16
CA SER A 79 -4.63 -15.44 -42.26
C SER A 79 -4.60 -14.75 -40.89
N LEU A 80 -3.87 -13.62 -40.82
CA LEU A 80 -3.79 -12.78 -39.63
C LEU A 80 -5.18 -12.32 -39.13
N ALA A 81 -6.13 -12.09 -40.04
CA ALA A 81 -7.50 -11.73 -39.68
C ALA A 81 -8.25 -12.86 -38.96
N THR A 82 -7.92 -14.11 -39.27
CA THR A 82 -8.50 -15.28 -38.61
C THR A 82 -7.84 -15.52 -37.26
N THR A 83 -6.52 -15.37 -37.15
CA THR A 83 -5.82 -15.49 -35.86
C THR A 83 -6.20 -14.38 -34.88
N ARG A 84 -6.49 -13.16 -35.37
CA ARG A 84 -7.09 -12.09 -34.54
C ARG A 84 -8.45 -12.48 -33.96
N ARG A 85 -9.34 -13.08 -34.77
CA ARG A 85 -10.63 -13.61 -34.28
C ARG A 85 -10.43 -14.72 -33.24
N TRP A 86 -9.47 -15.60 -33.48
CA TRP A 86 -9.10 -16.67 -32.56
C TRP A 86 -8.57 -16.18 -31.22
N MET A 87 -7.75 -15.12 -31.21
CA MET A 87 -7.35 -14.45 -29.97
C MET A 87 -8.56 -14.01 -29.15
N HIS A 88 -9.60 -13.44 -29.79
CA HIS A 88 -10.82 -13.06 -29.08
C HIS A 88 -11.61 -14.27 -28.53
N MET A 89 -11.68 -15.37 -29.27
CA MET A 89 -12.37 -16.58 -28.82
C MET A 89 -11.62 -17.29 -27.67
N MET A 90 -10.30 -17.18 -27.62
CA MET A 90 -9.45 -17.67 -26.52
C MET A 90 -9.26 -16.63 -25.40
N ASP A 91 -10.20 -15.67 -25.27
CA ASP A 91 -10.24 -14.62 -24.26
C ASP A 91 -9.03 -13.66 -24.18
N PHE A 92 -8.18 -13.63 -25.21
CA PHE A 92 -7.21 -12.54 -25.35
C PHE A 92 -7.94 -11.25 -25.74
N ARG A 93 -7.54 -10.14 -25.12
CA ARG A 93 -8.07 -8.80 -25.39
C ARG A 93 -6.89 -7.85 -25.53
N TRP A 94 -6.94 -6.97 -26.53
CA TRP A 94 -6.00 -5.85 -26.64
C TRP A 94 -6.41 -4.75 -25.67
N THR A 95 -5.88 -4.81 -24.46
CA THR A 95 -6.13 -3.83 -23.40
C THR A 95 -4.83 -3.48 -22.71
N LYS A 96 -4.83 -2.40 -21.92
CA LYS A 96 -3.71 -2.14 -21.01
C LYS A 96 -3.58 -3.34 -20.08
N ALA A 97 -2.35 -3.84 -19.92
CA ALA A 97 -2.07 -4.89 -18.95
C ALA A 97 -2.67 -4.46 -17.60
N PRO A 98 -3.43 -5.34 -16.91
CA PRO A 98 -3.91 -5.05 -15.58
C PRO A 98 -2.71 -4.67 -14.73
N LEU A 99 -2.74 -3.49 -14.11
CA LEU A 99 -1.73 -3.12 -13.13
C LEU A 99 -1.90 -4.08 -11.94
N GLY A 100 -0.89 -4.90 -11.72
CA GLY A 100 -0.79 -5.72 -10.52
C GLY A 100 -0.35 -4.89 -9.32
N GLN A 101 -0.35 -5.51 -8.15
CA GLN A 101 0.22 -4.91 -6.95
C GLN A 101 1.71 -4.60 -7.16
N TYR A 102 2.18 -3.44 -6.70
CA TYR A 102 3.61 -3.13 -6.66
C TYR A 102 4.30 -4.20 -5.81
N THR A 103 5.29 -4.88 -6.39
CA THR A 103 6.06 -5.94 -5.75
C THR A 103 7.42 -5.45 -5.25
N ASP A 104 7.70 -4.16 -5.43
CA ASP A 104 8.95 -3.57 -4.97
C ASP A 104 9.04 -3.69 -3.45
N GLY A 105 10.18 -4.16 -2.96
CA GLY A 105 10.43 -4.28 -1.53
C GLY A 105 9.66 -5.39 -0.77
N HIS A 106 8.68 -6.07 -1.38
CA HIS A 106 7.87 -7.09 -0.70
C HIS A 106 8.70 -8.27 -0.17
N GLY A 107 9.72 -8.69 -0.93
CA GLY A 107 10.63 -9.78 -0.57
C GLY A 107 11.91 -9.30 0.13
N ARG A 108 12.00 -8.03 0.52
CA ARG A 108 13.16 -7.56 1.27
C ARG A 108 13.23 -8.26 2.62
N GLU A 109 14.42 -8.74 2.94
CA GLU A 109 14.69 -9.50 4.15
C GLU A 109 14.27 -8.78 5.42
N ASP A 110 14.61 -7.49 5.58
CA ASP A 110 14.21 -6.69 6.74
C ASP A 110 12.68 -6.58 6.89
N VAL A 111 11.97 -6.46 5.77
CA VAL A 111 10.50 -6.38 5.72
C VAL A 111 9.87 -7.74 6.04
N VAL A 112 10.42 -8.82 5.50
CA VAL A 112 9.93 -10.19 5.74
C VAL A 112 10.19 -10.60 7.18
N THR A 113 11.37 -10.30 7.74
CA THR A 113 11.69 -10.54 9.14
C THR A 113 10.71 -9.81 10.04
N TYR A 114 10.55 -8.49 9.89
CA TYR A 114 9.56 -7.73 10.68
C TYR A 114 8.15 -8.30 10.57
N ARG A 115 7.72 -8.67 9.35
CA ARG A 115 6.41 -9.29 9.13
C ARG A 115 6.29 -10.60 9.92
N GLN A 116 7.29 -11.47 9.87
CA GLN A 116 7.22 -12.82 10.40
C GLN A 116 7.46 -12.88 11.92
N THR A 117 8.34 -12.04 12.45
CA THR A 117 8.77 -12.10 13.86
C THR A 117 8.03 -11.11 14.75
N CYS A 118 7.47 -10.04 14.18
CA CYS A 118 6.79 -8.99 14.97
C CYS A 118 5.31 -8.89 14.57
N PHE A 119 5.02 -8.45 13.34
CA PHE A 119 3.65 -8.10 12.97
C PHE A 119 2.66 -9.28 13.01
N LEU A 120 2.98 -10.41 12.35
CA LEU A 120 2.06 -11.55 12.28
C LEU A 120 1.82 -12.21 13.64
N PRO A 121 2.84 -12.42 14.50
CA PRO A 121 2.65 -12.88 15.87
C PRO A 121 1.80 -11.94 16.71
N THR A 122 2.06 -10.62 16.68
CA THR A 122 1.27 -9.65 17.45
C THR A 122 -0.21 -9.67 17.05
N ILE A 123 -0.51 -9.68 15.75
CA ILE A 123 -1.91 -9.77 15.31
C ILE A 123 -2.54 -11.12 15.72
N ALA A 124 -1.80 -12.23 15.69
CA ALA A 124 -2.31 -13.54 16.11
C ALA A 124 -2.66 -13.59 17.60
N GLU A 125 -1.90 -12.90 18.44
CA GLU A 125 -2.19 -12.76 19.87
C GLU A 125 -3.46 -11.95 20.11
N LEU A 126 -3.64 -10.84 19.38
CA LEU A 126 -4.85 -10.02 19.48
C LEU A 126 -6.09 -10.75 18.96
N GLU A 127 -5.96 -11.55 17.89
CA GLU A 127 -7.05 -12.34 17.28
C GLU A 127 -7.79 -13.21 18.31
N TRP A 128 -7.15 -13.60 19.42
CA TRP A 128 -7.78 -14.38 20.49
C TRP A 128 -8.93 -13.65 21.19
N ASN A 129 -8.83 -12.33 21.34
CA ASN A 129 -9.82 -11.48 22.02
C ASN A 129 -10.62 -10.60 21.06
N MET A 130 -10.35 -10.67 19.75
CA MET A 130 -11.11 -9.97 18.72
C MET A 130 -12.46 -10.65 18.46
N ARG A 131 -13.42 -9.90 17.92
CA ARG A 131 -14.67 -10.49 17.42
C ARG A 131 -14.40 -11.21 16.11
N SER A 132 -15.07 -12.33 15.91
CA SER A 132 -15.08 -13.06 14.64
C SER A 132 -16.45 -12.91 14.00
N TRP A 133 -16.49 -12.89 12.66
CA TRP A 133 -17.69 -12.60 11.89
C TRP A 133 -17.97 -13.77 10.94
N LYS A 134 -19.17 -14.33 11.03
CA LYS A 134 -19.70 -15.33 10.10
C LYS A 134 -20.56 -14.64 9.05
N ASP A 135 -20.35 -15.02 7.80
CA ASP A 135 -21.06 -14.45 6.63
C ASP A 135 -21.02 -12.90 6.60
N ASP A 136 -19.96 -12.32 7.18
CA ASP A 136 -19.69 -10.88 7.30
C ASP A 136 -20.76 -10.05 8.03
N ILE A 137 -21.77 -10.69 8.61
CA ILE A 137 -22.95 -10.04 9.19
C ILE A 137 -23.12 -10.46 10.64
N GLU A 138 -23.11 -11.76 10.91
CA GLU A 138 -23.34 -12.32 12.23
C GLU A 138 -22.03 -12.43 13.00
N GLU A 139 -22.00 -11.94 14.23
CA GLU A 139 -20.89 -12.24 15.12
C GLU A 139 -20.86 -13.75 15.36
N ALA A 140 -19.77 -14.40 14.97
CA ALA A 140 -19.59 -15.81 15.24
C ALA A 140 -19.48 -15.96 16.76
N ARG A 141 -20.50 -16.55 17.37
CA ARG A 141 -20.48 -16.89 18.78
C ARG A 141 -19.42 -17.97 19.00
N ASP A 142 -18.22 -17.53 19.33
CA ASP A 142 -17.25 -18.43 19.93
C ASP A 142 -17.76 -18.83 21.32
N TRP A 143 -17.65 -20.11 21.64
CA TRP A 143 -17.81 -20.67 22.99
C TRP A 143 -16.67 -20.24 23.95
N ARG A 144 -15.71 -19.45 23.44
CA ARG A 144 -14.63 -18.86 24.20
C ARG A 144 -15.14 -17.56 24.83
N ASP A 145 -15.36 -17.61 26.14
CA ASP A 145 -15.38 -16.38 26.93
C ASP A 145 -13.97 -15.77 26.82
N PRO A 146 -13.80 -14.53 26.34
CA PRO A 146 -12.47 -13.96 26.25
C PRO A 146 -11.89 -13.89 27.67
N ALA A 147 -10.67 -14.41 27.84
CA ALA A 147 -9.99 -14.41 29.14
C ALA A 147 -9.71 -12.98 29.64
N ALA A 148 -9.81 -11.99 28.75
CA ALA A 148 -9.60 -10.57 28.96
C ALA A 148 -10.72 -9.73 28.31
N LYS A 149 -10.60 -8.39 28.38
CA LYS A 149 -11.48 -7.48 27.64
C LYS A 149 -11.39 -7.76 26.13
N ARG A 150 -12.51 -7.57 25.43
CA ARG A 150 -12.56 -7.62 23.95
C ARG A 150 -11.58 -6.63 23.36
N VAL A 151 -10.83 -7.06 22.34
CA VAL A 151 -9.89 -6.22 21.60
C VAL A 151 -10.55 -5.69 20.34
N VAL A 152 -10.48 -4.37 20.15
CA VAL A 152 -10.94 -3.67 18.94
C VAL A 152 -9.73 -3.02 18.28
N VAL A 153 -9.49 -3.38 17.02
CA VAL A 153 -8.36 -2.90 16.24
C VAL A 153 -8.82 -1.80 15.28
N TRP A 154 -8.25 -0.62 15.41
CA TRP A 154 -8.53 0.54 14.58
C TRP A 154 -7.40 0.78 13.59
N TRP A 155 -7.73 0.78 12.30
CA TRP A 155 -6.78 0.93 11.21
C TRP A 155 -6.81 2.37 10.72
N HIS A 156 -5.66 3.03 10.77
CA HIS A 156 -5.49 4.40 10.29
C HIS A 156 -4.76 4.41 8.95
N ASN A 157 -5.19 5.33 8.07
CA ASN A 157 -4.48 5.64 6.85
C ASN A 157 -4.99 6.96 6.26
N GLU A 158 -4.24 7.50 5.29
CA GLU A 158 -4.62 8.66 4.50
C GLU A 158 -4.89 8.30 3.04
N SER A 159 -5.86 8.98 2.43
CA SER A 159 -6.15 8.84 1.00
C SER A 159 -6.56 10.17 0.37
N THR A 160 -6.00 10.47 -0.80
CA THR A 160 -6.34 11.67 -1.58
C THR A 160 -7.45 11.40 -2.58
N PHE A 161 -8.42 12.30 -2.64
CA PHE A 161 -9.47 12.39 -3.66
C PHE A 161 -9.25 13.61 -4.53
N TYR A 162 -9.51 13.48 -5.83
CA TYR A 162 -9.30 14.53 -6.81
C TYR A 162 -10.63 14.92 -7.47
N ALA A 163 -10.88 16.21 -7.63
CA ALA A 163 -12.14 16.74 -8.18
C ALA A 163 -12.52 16.12 -9.54
N ASN A 164 -11.51 15.84 -10.38
CA ASN A 164 -11.69 15.31 -11.73
C ASN A 164 -11.59 13.77 -11.79
N ASP A 165 -11.51 13.07 -10.66
CA ASP A 165 -11.54 11.61 -10.63
C ASP A 165 -12.97 11.08 -10.83
N ARG A 166 -13.36 10.96 -12.10
CA ARG A 166 -14.70 10.60 -12.53
C ARG A 166 -14.72 9.34 -13.38
N ARG A 167 -15.90 8.75 -13.51
CA ARG A 167 -16.15 7.65 -14.44
C ARG A 167 -15.90 8.13 -15.88
N LYS A 168 -14.76 7.73 -16.44
CA LYS A 168 -14.34 8.06 -17.82
C LYS A 168 -14.80 7.05 -18.87
N VAL A 169 -15.41 5.94 -18.45
CA VAL A 169 -15.86 4.86 -19.35
C VAL A 169 -17.36 4.68 -19.21
N TYR A 170 -18.09 4.98 -20.28
CA TYR A 170 -19.55 4.87 -20.38
C TYR A 170 -19.98 4.69 -21.84
N TRP A 171 -21.20 4.23 -22.03
CA TRP A 171 -21.80 4.11 -23.36
C TRP A 171 -22.15 5.50 -23.88
N VAL A 172 -21.70 5.82 -25.08
CA VAL A 172 -21.91 7.12 -25.72
C VAL A 172 -22.64 6.93 -27.04
N HIS A 173 -23.64 7.77 -27.33
CA HIS A 173 -24.37 7.70 -28.59
C HIS A 173 -23.48 8.17 -29.75
N LEU A 174 -23.70 7.63 -30.96
CA LEU A 174 -22.86 7.92 -32.14
C LEU A 174 -22.81 9.43 -32.49
N THR A 175 -23.87 10.17 -32.15
CA THR A 175 -23.99 11.60 -32.43
C THR A 175 -23.40 12.50 -31.34
N GLU A 176 -22.94 11.93 -30.23
CA GLU A 176 -22.37 12.70 -29.14
C GLU A 176 -21.06 13.34 -29.59
N LYS A 177 -20.89 14.63 -29.30
CA LYS A 177 -19.67 15.37 -29.64
C LYS A 177 -18.73 15.42 -28.44
N ALA A 178 -17.43 15.47 -28.70
CA ALA A 178 -16.45 15.66 -27.65
C ALA A 178 -16.68 17.01 -26.95
N VAL A 179 -16.89 16.98 -25.64
CA VAL A 179 -16.98 18.16 -24.79
C VAL A 179 -15.60 18.45 -24.21
N PRO A 180 -15.12 19.72 -24.22
CA PRO A 180 -13.86 20.08 -23.57
C PRO A 180 -13.86 19.67 -22.10
N CYS A 181 -12.80 18.98 -21.66
CA CYS A 181 -12.58 18.64 -20.27
C CYS A 181 -11.46 19.51 -19.67
N GLN A 182 -11.57 19.82 -18.38
CA GLN A 182 -10.49 20.50 -17.67
C GLN A 182 -9.24 19.61 -17.62
N LYS A 183 -8.08 20.20 -17.87
CA LYS A 183 -6.80 19.48 -17.86
C LYS A 183 -6.32 19.28 -16.41
N GLY A 184 -5.90 18.07 -16.09
CA GLY A 184 -5.34 17.72 -14.77
C GLY A 184 -6.37 17.07 -13.84
N GLU A 185 -5.92 16.73 -12.63
CA GLU A 185 -6.73 16.02 -11.64
C GLU A 185 -7.67 16.97 -10.85
N GLY A 186 -7.51 18.29 -11.01
CA GLY A 186 -8.30 19.29 -10.31
C GLY A 186 -7.82 19.49 -8.86
N VAL A 187 -8.63 20.18 -8.06
CA VAL A 187 -8.37 20.35 -6.62
C VAL A 187 -8.42 18.99 -5.93
N SER A 188 -7.57 18.79 -4.93
CA SER A 188 -7.49 17.55 -4.16
C SER A 188 -7.82 17.77 -2.69
N ILE A 189 -8.46 16.79 -2.08
CA ILE A 189 -8.64 16.71 -0.63
C ILE A 189 -8.03 15.41 -0.12
N MET A 190 -7.17 15.50 0.88
CA MET A 190 -6.65 14.36 1.61
C MET A 190 -7.62 14.06 2.76
N VAL A 191 -7.97 12.80 2.91
CA VAL A 191 -8.77 12.31 4.02
C VAL A 191 -7.87 11.44 4.90
N ALA A 192 -7.89 11.65 6.21
CA ALA A 192 -7.30 10.73 7.19
C ALA A 192 -8.41 10.27 8.13
N ASP A 193 -8.50 8.97 8.40
CA ASP A 193 -9.54 8.42 9.28
C ASP A 193 -9.10 7.08 9.89
N PHE A 194 -9.83 6.63 10.90
CA PHE A 194 -9.70 5.31 11.51
C PHE A 194 -10.90 4.43 11.13
N ILE A 195 -10.66 3.13 10.94
CA ILE A 195 -11.72 2.16 10.65
C ILE A 195 -11.59 0.91 11.52
N SER A 196 -12.72 0.38 11.98
CA SER A 196 -12.82 -0.92 12.66
C SER A 196 -13.85 -1.82 11.97
N VAL A 197 -13.62 -3.12 12.03
CA VAL A 197 -14.59 -4.15 11.59
C VAL A 197 -15.82 -4.23 12.49
N ASP A 198 -15.69 -3.74 13.72
CA ASP A 198 -16.74 -3.75 14.73
C ASP A 198 -17.66 -2.54 14.57
N TYR A 199 -17.08 -1.37 14.29
CA TYR A 199 -17.75 -0.07 14.40
C TYR A 199 -17.74 0.78 13.13
N SER A 200 -17.17 0.31 12.01
CA SER A 200 -16.99 1.12 10.79
C SER A 200 -15.96 2.25 10.99
N TRP A 201 -16.08 3.33 10.21
CA TRP A 201 -15.36 4.59 10.40
C TRP A 201 -15.52 5.11 11.83
N MET A 202 -14.48 5.71 12.40
CA MET A 202 -14.47 6.13 13.79
C MET A 202 -15.41 7.31 14.05
N THR A 203 -16.55 7.00 14.68
CA THR A 203 -17.57 7.96 15.11
C THR A 203 -18.04 7.63 16.52
N SER A 204 -18.55 8.62 17.25
CA SER A 204 -19.25 8.37 18.51
C SER A 204 -20.50 7.51 18.28
N PRO A 205 -20.98 6.76 19.29
CA PRO A 205 -22.21 5.97 19.19
C PRO A 205 -23.45 6.77 18.77
N ASP A 206 -23.51 8.06 19.11
CA ASP A 206 -24.60 8.97 18.71
C ASP A 206 -24.38 9.62 17.33
N SER A 207 -23.30 9.28 16.64
CA SER A 207 -22.90 9.80 15.31
C SER A 207 -22.69 11.32 15.25
N LYS A 208 -22.51 12.00 16.39
CA LYS A 208 -22.30 13.46 16.43
C LYS A 208 -20.83 13.87 16.41
N GLN A 209 -19.93 12.98 16.80
CA GLN A 209 -18.49 13.20 16.77
C GLN A 209 -17.87 12.21 15.78
N CYS A 210 -16.98 12.69 14.91
CA CYS A 210 -16.15 11.87 14.06
C CYS A 210 -14.72 12.40 14.10
N THR A 211 -13.72 11.51 14.00
CA THR A 211 -12.31 11.91 13.98
C THR A 211 -11.79 12.22 12.58
N ARG A 212 -12.60 11.97 11.54
CA ARG A 212 -12.25 12.18 10.14
C ARG A 212 -11.67 13.56 9.89
N ILE A 213 -10.45 13.58 9.34
CA ILE A 213 -9.80 14.82 8.93
C ILE A 213 -9.97 15.01 7.43
N LEU A 214 -10.44 16.19 7.04
CA LEU A 214 -10.43 16.67 5.67
C LEU A 214 -9.32 17.74 5.52
N PHE A 215 -8.24 17.36 4.85
CA PHE A 215 -7.03 18.18 4.71
C PHE A 215 -6.85 18.67 3.28
N LYS A 216 -6.82 19.99 3.11
CA LYS A 216 -6.61 20.67 1.83
C LYS A 216 -5.11 20.95 1.63
N ALA A 217 -4.44 19.98 1.02
CA ALA A 217 -3.02 20.09 0.72
C ALA A 217 -2.76 21.09 -0.42
N SER A 218 -2.16 22.24 -0.13
CA SER A 218 -1.44 23.07 -1.11
C SER A 218 -0.60 24.14 -0.41
N LYS A 219 0.38 24.71 -1.14
CA LYS A 219 1.21 25.84 -0.68
C LYS A 219 0.37 27.10 -0.34
N ASN A 220 -0.82 27.22 -0.91
CA ASN A 220 -1.76 28.31 -0.66
C ASN A 220 -2.92 27.89 0.28
N HIS A 221 -2.87 26.70 0.86
CA HIS A 221 -3.86 26.17 1.81
C HIS A 221 -3.17 25.72 3.10
N GLN A 222 -3.33 24.46 3.52
CA GLN A 222 -2.89 23.97 4.84
C GLN A 222 -1.48 23.37 4.82
N GLY A 223 -0.74 23.46 3.71
CA GLY A 223 0.63 22.93 3.63
C GLY A 223 0.68 21.41 3.44
N TYR A 224 1.50 20.74 4.26
CA TYR A 224 1.72 19.29 4.24
C TYR A 224 1.19 18.64 5.51
N PHE A 225 0.57 17.47 5.38
CA PHE A 225 0.13 16.67 6.53
C PHE A 225 1.36 16.16 7.28
N SER A 226 1.54 16.62 8.51
CA SER A 226 2.75 16.49 9.32
C SER A 226 2.60 15.38 10.38
N ASN A 227 3.71 15.05 11.06
CA ASN A 227 3.63 14.11 12.19
C ASN A 227 2.81 14.70 13.34
N GLU A 228 2.87 16.02 13.53
CA GLU A 228 2.08 16.74 14.52
C GLU A 228 0.57 16.57 14.26
N ASP A 229 0.14 16.60 12.99
CA ASP A 229 -1.25 16.33 12.61
C ASP A 229 -1.65 14.88 12.93
N ILE A 230 -0.75 13.91 12.69
CA ILE A 230 -0.97 12.49 13.02
C ILE A 230 -1.10 12.31 14.54
N LEU A 231 -0.24 12.92 15.35
CA LEU A 231 -0.31 12.86 16.81
C LEU A 231 -1.60 13.48 17.33
N SER A 232 -1.99 14.65 16.79
CA SER A 232 -3.26 15.30 17.11
C SER A 232 -4.45 14.39 16.79
N HIS A 233 -4.46 13.77 15.61
CA HIS A 233 -5.52 12.85 15.21
C HIS A 233 -5.57 11.59 16.10
N ALA A 234 -4.41 11.02 16.45
CA ALA A 234 -4.33 9.90 17.38
C ALA A 234 -4.86 10.28 18.77
N CYS A 235 -4.57 11.49 19.26
CA CYS A 235 -5.13 12.00 20.52
C CYS A 235 -6.65 12.13 20.45
N GLN A 236 -7.20 12.69 19.37
CA GLN A 236 -8.66 12.78 19.18
C GLN A 236 -9.33 11.39 19.15
N ALA A 237 -8.69 10.42 18.50
CA ALA A 237 -9.15 9.03 18.51
C ALA A 237 -9.13 8.44 19.92
N MET A 238 -8.05 8.61 20.67
CA MET A 238 -7.95 8.12 22.05
C MET A 238 -8.98 8.80 22.97
N ASP A 239 -9.22 10.12 22.82
CA ASP A 239 -10.25 10.85 23.57
C ASP A 239 -11.65 10.25 23.30
N LEU A 240 -11.98 9.97 22.03
CA LEU A 240 -13.26 9.38 21.66
C LEU A 240 -13.41 7.96 22.26
N LEU A 241 -12.36 7.15 22.21
CA LEU A 241 -12.36 5.77 22.70
C LEU A 241 -12.47 5.70 24.23
N GLU A 242 -11.74 6.53 24.96
CA GLU A 242 -11.83 6.61 26.42
C GLU A 242 -13.23 7.05 26.88
N ASN A 243 -13.86 7.97 26.15
CA ASN A 243 -15.18 8.50 26.50
C ASN A 243 -16.33 7.52 26.22
N TRP A 244 -16.28 6.81 25.08
CA TRP A 244 -17.43 6.03 24.59
C TRP A 244 -17.25 4.51 24.64
N TYR A 245 -16.01 4.00 24.70
CA TYR A 245 -15.70 2.58 24.51
C TYR A 245 -14.79 1.98 25.62
N SER A 246 -14.79 2.55 26.82
CA SER A 246 -13.89 2.19 27.94
C SER A 246 -13.94 0.72 28.45
N THR A 247 -14.96 -0.04 28.04
CA THR A 247 -15.11 -1.46 28.40
C THR A 247 -14.25 -2.40 27.54
N GLU A 248 -13.74 -1.90 26.41
CA GLU A 248 -12.93 -2.67 25.46
C GLU A 248 -11.44 -2.26 25.54
N THR A 249 -10.57 -3.08 24.98
CA THR A 249 -9.15 -2.76 24.78
C THR A 249 -8.97 -2.33 23.34
N HIS A 250 -8.35 -1.17 23.13
CA HIS A 250 -8.18 -0.60 21.80
C HIS A 250 -6.72 -0.62 21.34
N VAL A 251 -6.52 -1.04 20.09
CA VAL A 251 -5.20 -1.06 19.43
C VAL A 251 -5.27 -0.22 18.17
N LEU A 252 -4.28 0.65 17.96
CA LEU A 252 -4.20 1.52 16.80
C LEU A 252 -3.15 1.00 15.81
N VAL A 253 -3.55 0.76 14.57
CA VAL A 253 -2.68 0.26 13.50
C VAL A 253 -2.42 1.39 12.50
N PHE A 254 -1.16 1.66 12.23
CA PHE A 254 -0.72 2.68 11.28
C PHE A 254 0.10 2.05 10.15
N ASP A 255 0.15 2.73 9.01
CA ASP A 255 1.12 2.38 7.98
C ASP A 255 2.56 2.66 8.47
N ASN A 256 3.55 2.05 7.82
CA ASN A 256 4.97 2.23 8.17
C ASN A 256 5.60 3.32 7.30
N ALA A 257 4.92 4.48 7.25
CA ALA A 257 5.42 5.69 6.62
C ALA A 257 6.44 6.41 7.52
N PRO A 258 7.41 7.12 6.93
CA PRO A 258 8.36 7.95 7.68
C PRO A 258 7.69 8.99 8.59
N THR A 259 6.50 9.48 8.22
CA THR A 259 5.74 10.46 8.98
C THR A 259 5.17 9.86 10.27
N HIS A 260 4.71 8.60 10.26
CA HIS A 260 4.23 7.89 11.45
C HIS A 260 5.38 7.48 12.37
N LEU A 261 6.55 7.15 11.79
CA LEU A 261 7.74 6.76 12.52
C LEU A 261 8.64 7.92 12.95
N LYS A 262 8.14 9.16 12.94
CA LYS A 262 8.94 10.31 13.40
C LYS A 262 9.29 10.10 14.87
N ARG A 263 10.58 10.11 15.17
CA ARG A 263 11.12 10.12 16.54
C ARG A 263 11.23 11.56 17.03
N ALA A 264 11.43 11.75 18.33
CA ALA A 264 11.70 13.07 18.90
C ALA A 264 12.86 13.77 18.18
N ASP A 265 12.86 15.11 18.15
CA ASP A 265 13.87 15.89 17.42
C ASP A 265 15.29 15.75 18.02
N ASP A 266 15.39 15.28 19.27
CA ASP A 266 16.61 14.94 19.99
C ASP A 266 16.89 13.42 20.05
N ALA A 267 16.11 12.61 19.34
CA ALA A 267 16.25 11.16 19.35
C ALA A 267 17.64 10.68 18.89
N LEU A 268 18.13 9.61 19.51
CA LEU A 268 19.40 8.98 19.15
C LEU A 268 19.41 8.52 17.70
N SER A 269 20.50 8.84 17.01
CA SER A 269 20.73 8.44 15.63
C SER A 269 22.20 8.22 15.36
N ALA A 270 22.55 6.98 15.00
CA ALA A 270 23.87 6.66 14.50
C ALA A 270 24.15 7.30 13.12
N ARG A 271 23.16 7.93 12.48
CA ARG A 271 23.27 8.39 11.09
C ARG A 271 24.07 9.69 11.00
N LYS A 272 25.29 9.59 10.48
CA LYS A 272 26.25 10.69 10.20
C LYS A 272 27.06 11.18 11.42
N MET A 273 27.09 10.45 12.53
CA MET A 273 28.01 10.73 13.65
C MET A 273 29.47 10.80 13.17
N SER A 274 30.24 11.73 13.74
CA SER A 274 31.68 11.84 13.47
C SER A 274 32.44 10.72 14.17
N LYS A 275 33.57 10.31 13.57
CA LYS A 275 34.45 9.30 14.17
C LYS A 275 35.10 9.80 15.45
N TYR A 276 35.65 11.01 15.39
CA TYR A 276 36.36 11.69 16.46
C TYR A 276 35.55 12.88 17.00
N PRO A 277 35.98 13.48 18.12
CA PRO A 277 35.41 14.72 18.62
C PRO A 277 35.21 15.79 17.55
N THR A 278 34.11 16.53 17.61
CA THR A 278 33.92 17.68 16.73
C THR A 278 34.91 18.79 17.06
N LYS A 279 35.37 19.50 16.02
CA LYS A 279 36.43 20.52 16.18
C LYS A 279 35.96 21.67 17.08
N ARG A 280 36.90 22.21 17.87
CA ARG A 280 36.74 23.46 18.59
C ARG A 280 36.28 24.59 17.64
N GLY A 281 35.19 25.29 17.99
CA GLY A 281 34.56 26.31 17.14
C GLY A 281 33.58 25.79 16.08
N ARG A 282 33.47 24.46 15.89
CA ARG A 282 32.37 23.79 15.18
C ARG A 282 31.85 22.60 16.01
N PRO A 283 31.48 22.81 17.28
CA PRO A 283 31.16 21.72 18.20
C PRO A 283 29.84 21.02 17.83
N PHE A 284 28.98 21.68 17.07
CA PHE A 284 27.61 21.23 16.81
C PHE A 284 27.53 20.06 15.83
N PHE A 285 27.43 18.86 16.40
CA PHE A 285 26.81 17.70 15.77
C PHE A 285 25.43 17.46 16.40
N GLY A 286 24.43 17.11 15.60
CA GLY A 286 23.07 16.91 16.08
C GLY A 286 22.08 16.65 14.95
N VAL A 287 20.81 16.57 15.32
CA VAL A 287 19.69 16.33 14.41
C VAL A 287 19.29 17.66 13.78
N GLN A 288 19.06 17.64 12.46
CA GLN A 288 18.54 18.82 11.76
C GLN A 288 17.03 18.87 11.88
N ARG A 289 16.54 19.89 12.57
CA ARG A 289 15.12 20.17 12.74
C ARG A 289 14.71 21.37 11.87
N ASN A 290 13.50 21.35 11.33
CA ASN A 290 12.94 22.53 10.67
C ASN A 290 12.54 23.54 11.74
N VAL A 291 12.95 24.80 11.56
CA VAL A 291 12.50 25.89 12.43
C VAL A 291 11.04 26.19 12.05
N VAL A 292 10.18 26.23 13.06
CA VAL A 292 8.76 26.59 12.93
C VAL A 292 8.49 27.89 13.67
N ASP A 293 7.49 28.65 13.22
CA ASP A 293 7.00 29.84 13.91
C ASP A 293 6.03 29.48 15.06
N GLU A 294 5.49 30.50 15.74
CA GLU A 294 4.52 30.34 16.84
C GLU A 294 3.25 29.60 16.43
N SER A 295 2.93 29.56 15.13
CA SER A 295 1.78 28.85 14.57
C SER A 295 2.11 27.42 14.11
N GLY A 296 3.35 26.97 14.31
CA GLY A 296 3.83 25.66 13.89
C GLY A 296 4.18 25.56 12.40
N GLN A 297 4.18 26.68 11.66
CA GLN A 297 4.48 26.68 10.23
C GLN A 297 5.99 26.79 9.97
N PRO A 298 6.53 26.11 8.94
CA PRO A 298 7.96 26.16 8.63
C PRO A 298 8.42 27.59 8.29
N VAL A 299 9.47 28.05 8.96
CA VAL A 299 10.13 29.33 8.67
C VAL A 299 11.01 29.17 7.43
N TYR A 300 10.93 30.11 6.49
CA TYR A 300 11.73 30.08 5.26
C TYR A 300 12.84 31.12 5.30
N ARG A 301 14.01 30.76 4.76
CA ARG A 301 15.11 31.69 4.48
C ARG A 301 14.75 32.59 3.30
N THR A 302 15.48 33.68 3.13
CA THR A 302 15.33 34.62 2.01
C THR A 302 15.44 33.98 0.61
N ASN A 303 16.05 32.80 0.51
CA ASN A 303 16.15 32.02 -0.72
C ASN A 303 15.00 31.00 -0.92
N GLY A 304 13.95 31.05 -0.10
CA GLY A 304 12.80 30.16 -0.17
C GLY A 304 13.03 28.73 0.36
N LYS A 305 14.19 28.43 0.96
CA LYS A 305 14.44 27.13 1.62
C LYS A 305 13.99 27.17 3.08
N VAL A 306 13.40 26.09 3.56
CA VAL A 306 13.04 25.92 4.99
C VAL A 306 14.30 26.11 5.84
N MET A 307 14.19 26.97 6.84
CA MET A 307 15.21 27.21 7.85
C MET A 307 15.33 25.99 8.74
N LYS A 308 16.56 25.60 9.02
CA LYS A 308 16.86 24.44 9.86
C LYS A 308 17.80 24.85 10.98
N GLU A 309 17.58 24.27 12.15
CA GLU A 309 18.46 24.34 13.31
C GLU A 309 19.06 22.96 13.62
N ILE A 310 20.10 22.95 14.43
CA ILE A 310 20.74 21.71 14.90
C ILE A 310 20.34 21.52 16.36
N VAL A 311 19.67 20.42 16.65
CA VAL A 311 19.26 20.00 17.99
C VAL A 311 20.24 18.94 18.49
N ARG A 312 20.67 19.04 19.75
CA ARG A 312 21.52 18.01 20.38
C ARG A 312 20.71 16.74 20.57
N MET A 313 21.33 15.59 20.34
CA MET A 313 20.70 14.33 20.71
C MET A 313 20.68 14.20 22.24
N ALA A 314 19.64 13.55 22.76
CA ALA A 314 19.56 13.16 24.16
C ALA A 314 20.70 12.22 24.54
N ASP A 315 20.94 12.07 25.84
CA ASP A 315 21.93 11.12 26.33
C ASP A 315 21.56 9.68 25.94
N ALA A 316 22.60 8.92 25.59
CA ALA A 316 22.50 7.50 25.30
C ALA A 316 22.41 6.70 26.61
N ARG A 317 22.15 5.40 26.55
CA ARG A 317 22.12 4.53 27.74
C ARG A 317 23.12 3.39 27.60
N LEU A 318 23.94 3.20 28.64
CA LEU A 318 24.83 2.05 28.74
C LEU A 318 24.03 0.80 29.15
N ALA A 319 24.67 -0.37 29.05
CA ALA A 319 24.06 -1.66 29.38
C ALA A 319 23.61 -1.78 30.85
N ASP A 320 24.23 -1.02 31.75
CA ASP A 320 23.85 -0.92 33.16
C ASP A 320 22.71 0.09 33.42
N GLY A 321 22.20 0.73 32.36
CA GLY A 321 21.14 1.74 32.42
C GLY A 321 21.61 3.16 32.72
N SER A 322 22.90 3.35 33.01
CA SER A 322 23.47 4.67 33.28
C SER A 322 23.49 5.55 32.00
N PRO A 323 23.35 6.87 32.13
CA PRO A 323 23.37 7.78 30.99
C PRO A 323 24.80 7.90 30.43
N GLN A 324 24.93 7.76 29.12
CA GLN A 324 26.15 8.07 28.37
C GLN A 324 25.96 9.39 27.65
N SER A 325 26.62 10.45 28.11
CA SER A 325 26.53 11.73 27.41
C SER A 325 27.29 11.69 26.09
N LEU A 326 26.63 12.19 25.05
CA LEU A 326 27.19 12.29 23.69
C LEU A 326 28.08 13.51 23.49
N TYR A 327 28.04 14.45 24.43
CA TYR A 327 28.73 15.73 24.38
C TYR A 327 29.61 15.91 25.61
N PHE A 328 30.71 16.65 25.47
CA PHE A 328 31.54 16.96 26.62
C PHE A 328 30.77 17.85 27.62
N PRO A 329 30.83 17.55 28.92
CA PRO A 329 30.06 18.24 29.94
C PRO A 329 30.57 19.67 30.18
N PRO A 330 29.80 20.50 30.91
CA PRO A 330 30.25 21.81 31.36
C PRO A 330 31.58 21.74 32.13
N GLY A 331 32.51 22.63 31.82
CA GLY A 331 33.85 22.69 32.44
C GLY A 331 34.93 21.85 31.74
N ASP A 332 34.58 21.07 30.72
CA ASP A 332 35.58 20.40 29.85
C ASP A 332 36.21 21.40 28.85
N PRO A 333 37.51 21.30 28.50
CA PRO A 333 38.11 22.13 27.46
C PRO A 333 37.40 22.08 26.08
N GLN A 334 36.65 21.02 25.82
CA GLN A 334 35.83 20.77 24.64
C GLN A 334 34.33 20.83 24.94
N GLU A 335 33.90 21.51 26.02
CA GLU A 335 32.50 21.64 26.44
C GLU A 335 31.53 21.79 25.26
N GLY A 336 30.52 20.92 25.25
CA GLY A 336 29.46 20.94 24.26
C GLY A 336 29.82 20.44 22.87
N ALA A 337 31.09 20.09 22.61
CA ALA A 337 31.49 19.33 21.43
C ALA A 337 31.00 17.89 21.54
N PHE A 338 30.66 17.29 20.40
CA PHE A 338 30.27 15.89 20.33
C PHE A 338 31.52 15.02 20.46
N ARG A 339 31.45 13.97 21.29
CA ARG A 339 32.60 13.13 21.67
C ARG A 339 33.15 12.26 20.54
N GLY A 340 32.33 11.91 19.55
CA GLY A 340 32.77 11.01 18.47
C GLY A 340 32.46 9.54 18.78
N MET A 341 32.30 8.73 17.72
CA MET A 341 31.93 7.32 17.88
C MET A 341 33.02 6.46 18.53
N VAL A 342 34.31 6.83 18.41
CA VAL A 342 35.39 6.08 19.06
C VAL A 342 35.23 6.12 20.57
N ASP A 343 35.23 7.32 21.16
CA ASP A 343 35.05 7.53 22.61
C ASP A 343 33.78 6.84 23.15
N LEU A 344 32.67 6.94 22.41
CA LEU A 344 31.39 6.36 22.83
C LEU A 344 31.39 4.82 22.81
N LEU A 345 32.07 4.21 21.84
CA LEU A 345 32.16 2.75 21.74
C LEU A 345 33.24 2.19 22.69
N GLU A 346 34.33 2.92 22.95
CA GLU A 346 35.32 2.53 23.96
C GLU A 346 34.72 2.49 25.36
N GLU A 347 33.91 3.49 25.72
CA GLU A 347 33.16 3.51 26.98
C GLU A 347 32.17 2.34 27.09
N ARG A 348 31.63 1.87 25.96
CA ARG A 348 30.79 0.67 25.88
C ARG A 348 31.58 -0.65 25.90
N GLY A 349 32.90 -0.60 26.02
CA GLY A 349 33.76 -1.77 26.15
C GLY A 349 34.29 -2.34 24.83
N TYR A 350 34.05 -1.69 23.69
CA TYR A 350 34.69 -2.07 22.44
C TYR A 350 36.17 -1.68 22.44
N LYS A 351 37.04 -2.57 21.95
CA LYS A 351 38.50 -2.37 21.90
C LYS A 351 38.99 -2.37 20.46
N ASP A 352 40.15 -1.74 20.24
CA ASP A 352 40.86 -1.71 18.96
C ASP A 352 40.03 -1.18 17.78
N ILE A 353 39.13 -0.23 18.06
CA ILE A 353 38.18 0.29 17.07
C ILE A 353 38.69 1.50 16.28
N ASP A 354 39.83 2.08 16.63
CA ASP A 354 40.38 3.23 15.91
C ASP A 354 40.76 2.89 14.46
N GLY A 355 41.10 1.63 14.15
CA GLY A 355 41.33 1.19 12.77
C GLY A 355 40.05 1.10 11.93
N ILE A 356 38.88 1.08 12.56
CA ILE A 356 37.60 0.84 11.89
C ILE A 356 37.11 2.13 11.19
N CYS A 357 36.56 1.96 9.99
CA CYS A 357 36.00 3.09 9.25
C CYS A 357 34.75 3.66 9.95
N ALA A 358 34.54 4.97 9.86
CA ALA A 358 33.38 5.62 10.47
C ALA A 358 32.06 5.08 9.91
N LYS A 359 32.00 4.88 8.58
CA LYS A 359 30.84 4.39 7.84
C LYS A 359 31.28 3.65 6.58
N CYS A 360 30.51 2.64 6.17
CA CYS A 360 30.68 2.01 4.86
C CYS A 360 30.33 2.98 3.71
N PRO A 361 30.95 2.84 2.53
CA PRO A 361 30.63 3.64 1.35
C PRO A 361 29.13 3.61 1.01
N GLY A 362 28.57 4.79 0.73
CA GLY A 362 27.15 4.93 0.36
C GLY A 362 26.14 4.49 1.41
N PHE A 363 26.54 4.33 2.68
CA PHE A 363 25.70 3.72 3.74
C PHE A 363 25.25 2.28 3.43
N LYS A 364 26.01 1.58 2.59
CA LYS A 364 25.76 0.18 2.24
C LYS A 364 26.70 -0.71 3.05
N CYS A 365 26.23 -1.16 4.21
CA CYS A 365 26.99 -2.11 5.02
C CYS A 365 26.88 -3.51 4.42
N PRO A 366 27.95 -4.32 4.43
CA PRO A 366 27.88 -5.74 4.11
C PRO A 366 26.83 -6.43 4.97
N LYS A 367 26.16 -7.42 4.39
CA LYS A 367 25.26 -8.30 5.15
C LYS A 367 26.06 -9.08 6.20
N ASP A 368 25.40 -9.39 7.32
CA ASP A 368 25.92 -10.27 8.39
C ASP A 368 27.27 -9.87 8.99
N THR A 369 27.70 -8.62 8.78
CA THR A 369 28.93 -8.07 9.35
C THR A 369 28.58 -6.95 10.32
N PRO A 370 28.28 -7.28 11.60
CA PRO A 370 27.83 -6.29 12.58
C PRO A 370 28.89 -5.23 12.86
N HIS A 371 30.18 -5.54 12.72
CA HIS A 371 31.29 -4.63 13.04
C HIS A 371 32.00 -4.04 11.80
N CYS A 372 31.30 -3.93 10.66
CA CYS A 372 31.91 -3.40 9.43
C CYS A 372 32.30 -1.90 9.49
N CYS A 373 31.65 -1.12 10.36
CA CYS A 373 31.96 0.29 10.60
C CYS A 373 31.42 0.74 11.96
N LEU A 374 32.02 1.77 12.56
CA LEU A 374 31.61 2.31 13.85
C LEU A 374 30.11 2.66 13.90
N ARG A 375 29.60 3.26 12.81
CA ARG A 375 28.18 3.54 12.63
C ARG A 375 27.29 2.30 12.75
N ARG A 376 27.72 1.14 12.22
CA ARG A 376 26.93 -0.10 12.28
C ARG A 376 26.98 -0.72 13.67
N MET A 377 28.13 -0.67 14.32
CA MET A 377 28.29 -1.11 15.72
C MET A 377 27.33 -0.33 16.61
N LEU A 378 27.43 0.99 16.60
CA LEU A 378 26.57 1.86 17.40
C LEU A 378 25.08 1.75 17.02
N TYR A 379 24.76 1.58 15.73
CA TYR A 379 23.37 1.38 15.29
C TYR A 379 22.74 0.08 15.82
N ASN A 380 23.54 -0.95 16.09
CA ASN A 380 23.04 -2.22 16.61
C ASN A 380 22.99 -2.23 18.16
N GLU A 381 23.46 -1.18 18.82
CA GLU A 381 23.27 -1.02 20.27
C GLU A 381 21.77 -0.83 20.57
N PRO A 382 21.23 -1.45 21.64
CA PRO A 382 19.79 -1.45 21.91
C PRO A 382 19.18 -0.05 21.97
N ASP A 383 19.83 0.89 22.66
CA ASP A 383 19.35 2.27 22.83
C ASP A 383 19.33 3.07 21.52
N PHE A 384 20.14 2.72 20.52
CA PHE A 384 20.11 3.33 19.18
C PHE A 384 19.14 2.63 18.22
N ALA A 385 18.97 1.31 18.37
CA ALA A 385 18.10 0.51 17.52
C ALA A 385 16.62 0.72 17.88
N GLU A 386 16.31 0.68 19.17
CA GLU A 386 14.96 0.60 19.73
C GLU A 386 14.38 1.97 20.11
N VAL A 387 14.82 3.04 19.46
CA VAL A 387 14.24 4.36 19.69
C VAL A 387 12.83 4.43 19.12
N GLU A 388 11.90 4.71 20.02
CA GLU A 388 10.47 4.77 19.76
C GLU A 388 10.08 6.03 18.99
N SER A 389 9.03 5.90 18.19
CA SER A 389 8.38 7.04 17.55
C SER A 389 7.62 7.88 18.58
N LEU A 390 7.40 9.16 18.26
CA LEU A 390 6.53 10.02 19.06
C LEU A 390 5.13 9.41 19.19
N LEU A 391 4.63 8.76 18.14
CA LEU A 391 3.32 8.13 18.13
C LEU A 391 3.23 6.98 19.15
N GLU A 392 4.24 6.12 19.21
CA GLU A 392 4.32 5.04 20.20
C GLU A 392 4.35 5.61 21.63
N VAL A 393 5.19 6.62 21.88
CA VAL A 393 5.31 7.25 23.20
C VAL A 393 4.00 7.91 23.63
N THR A 394 3.37 8.69 22.73
CA THR A 394 2.11 9.40 22.99
C THR A 394 0.97 8.42 23.28
N CYS A 395 0.82 7.37 22.48
CA CYS A 395 -0.24 6.38 22.70
C CYS A 395 0.00 5.53 23.96
N ARG A 396 1.24 5.10 24.22
CA ARG A 396 1.56 4.32 25.42
C ARG A 396 1.31 5.10 26.70
N ALA A 397 1.61 6.41 26.71
CA ALA A 397 1.33 7.26 27.87
C ALA A 397 -0.15 7.26 28.27
N ARG A 398 -1.05 6.90 27.34
CA ARG A 398 -2.49 6.75 27.56
C ARG A 398 -2.98 5.30 27.60
N GLY A 399 -2.06 4.32 27.59
CA GLY A 399 -2.40 2.90 27.64
C GLY A 399 -2.83 2.28 26.31
N PHE A 400 -2.63 2.97 25.17
CA PHE A 400 -2.95 2.44 23.85
C PHE A 400 -1.73 1.78 23.20
N GLN A 401 -1.93 0.60 22.62
CA GLN A 401 -0.92 -0.09 21.82
C GLN A 401 -0.94 0.43 20.38
N VAL A 402 0.25 0.69 19.82
CA VAL A 402 0.45 1.05 18.41
C VAL A 402 1.10 -0.11 17.68
N ILE A 403 0.61 -0.42 16.48
CA ILE A 403 1.19 -1.43 15.58
C ILE A 403 1.45 -0.79 14.23
N PHE A 404 2.63 -1.02 13.66
CA PHE A 404 2.96 -0.59 12.30
C PHE A 404 2.83 -1.73 11.29
N LEU A 405 2.29 -1.42 10.13
CA LEU A 405 2.18 -2.40 9.04
C LEU A 405 3.56 -2.73 8.44
N PRO A 406 3.77 -3.95 7.92
CA PRO A 406 4.96 -4.24 7.14
C PRO A 406 5.00 -3.37 5.88
N LYS A 407 6.15 -2.77 5.58
CA LYS A 407 6.33 -1.98 4.35
C LYS A 407 5.96 -2.80 3.12
N PHE A 408 5.38 -2.15 2.10
CA PHE A 408 5.00 -2.81 0.84
C PHE A 408 3.94 -3.92 1.00
N HIS A 409 3.13 -3.87 2.08
CA HIS A 409 2.07 -4.86 2.34
C HIS A 409 0.66 -4.25 2.47
N CYS A 410 0.22 -3.45 1.49
CA CYS A 410 -1.13 -2.86 1.50
C CYS A 410 -2.29 -3.90 1.53
N LYS A 411 -2.08 -5.14 1.06
CA LYS A 411 -3.03 -6.27 1.24
C LYS A 411 -3.28 -6.68 2.70
N LEU A 412 -2.43 -6.25 3.63
CA LEU A 412 -2.60 -6.47 5.06
C LEU A 412 -3.37 -5.32 5.72
N ASN A 413 -3.64 -4.24 4.98
CA ASN A 413 -4.34 -3.06 5.45
C ASN A 413 -5.69 -2.94 4.75
N PHE A 414 -6.77 -3.37 5.40
CA PHE A 414 -8.06 -3.45 4.72
C PHE A 414 -8.67 -2.06 4.42
N ILE A 415 -8.27 -1.00 5.14
CA ILE A 415 -8.71 0.37 4.87
C ILE A 415 -8.38 0.79 3.43
N GLU A 416 -7.31 0.25 2.82
CA GLU A 416 -6.96 0.50 1.42
C GLU A 416 -8.05 0.03 0.46
N GLN A 417 -8.74 -1.06 0.80
CA GLN A 417 -9.88 -1.55 0.02
C GLN A 417 -11.13 -0.71 0.27
N CYS A 418 -11.31 -0.19 1.49
CA CYS A 418 -12.36 0.79 1.81
C CYS A 418 -12.16 2.09 1.02
N TRP A 419 -10.94 2.61 0.93
CA TRP A 419 -10.60 3.75 0.08
C TRP A 419 -10.90 3.47 -1.39
N GLY A 420 -10.55 2.28 -1.89
CA GLY A 420 -10.87 1.86 -3.25
C GLY A 420 -12.39 1.81 -3.52
N HIS A 421 -13.17 1.31 -2.56
CA HIS A 421 -14.63 1.30 -2.65
C HIS A 421 -15.19 2.73 -2.67
N ALA A 422 -14.78 3.58 -1.72
CA ALA A 422 -15.22 4.96 -1.64
C ALA A 422 -14.85 5.75 -2.92
N LYS A 423 -13.63 5.60 -3.43
CA LYS A 423 -13.22 6.23 -4.71
C LYS A 423 -14.08 5.77 -5.88
N ARG A 424 -14.41 4.48 -5.95
CA ARG A 424 -15.32 3.96 -6.98
C ARG A 424 -16.72 4.57 -6.88
N THR A 425 -17.24 4.78 -5.67
CA THR A 425 -18.52 5.44 -5.44
C THR A 425 -18.44 6.92 -5.81
N TYR A 426 -17.41 7.62 -5.36
CA TYR A 426 -17.13 9.02 -5.68
C TYR A 426 -17.09 9.29 -7.19
N CYS A 427 -16.47 8.39 -7.97
CA CYS A 427 -16.42 8.51 -9.43
C CYS A 427 -17.81 8.52 -10.11
N GLN A 428 -18.86 8.09 -9.42
CA GLN A 428 -20.24 8.04 -9.92
C GLN A 428 -21.04 9.30 -9.56
N PHE A 429 -20.53 10.14 -8.64
CA PHE A 429 -21.19 11.38 -8.26
C PHE A 429 -21.05 12.48 -9.31
N PRO A 430 -21.94 13.49 -9.29
CA PRO A 430 -21.85 14.65 -10.16
C PRO A 430 -20.50 15.37 -10.04
N PRO A 431 -20.09 16.14 -11.08
CA PRO A 431 -18.85 16.92 -11.04
C PRO A 431 -18.80 17.83 -9.81
N SER A 432 -17.65 17.85 -9.14
CA SER A 432 -17.36 18.76 -8.02
C SER A 432 -16.74 20.03 -8.59
N ASN A 433 -17.57 21.01 -8.92
CA ASN A 433 -17.13 22.27 -9.53
C ASN A 433 -16.51 23.20 -8.48
N TYR A 434 -16.95 23.08 -7.22
CA TYR A 434 -16.45 23.83 -6.08
C TYR A 434 -15.86 22.90 -5.00
N GLU A 435 -15.05 23.45 -4.11
CA GLU A 435 -14.47 22.69 -2.99
C GLU A 435 -15.54 22.11 -2.07
N ALA A 436 -16.62 22.83 -1.82
CA ALA A 436 -17.75 22.34 -1.01
C ALA A 436 -18.41 21.11 -1.66
N ASP A 437 -18.52 21.07 -2.99
CA ASP A 437 -19.03 19.89 -3.71
C ASP A 437 -18.05 18.73 -3.62
N LEU A 438 -16.73 19.00 -3.59
CA LEU A 438 -15.71 17.97 -3.42
C LEU A 438 -15.82 17.35 -2.02
N GLU A 439 -15.86 18.17 -0.97
CA GLU A 439 -16.02 17.72 0.41
C GLU A 439 -17.30 16.91 0.59
N HIS A 440 -18.45 17.45 0.15
CA HIS A 440 -19.74 16.78 0.27
C HIS A 440 -19.74 15.42 -0.42
N ASN A 441 -19.26 15.36 -1.67
CA ASN A 441 -19.19 14.12 -2.44
C ASN A 441 -18.19 13.12 -1.83
N VAL A 442 -17.08 13.58 -1.25
CA VAL A 442 -16.12 12.69 -0.59
C VAL A 442 -16.73 12.09 0.67
N ILE A 443 -17.36 12.91 1.53
CA ILE A 443 -18.04 12.43 2.74
C ILE A 443 -19.12 11.41 2.37
N ALA A 444 -20.00 11.75 1.42
CA ALA A 444 -21.05 10.84 0.96
C ALA A 444 -20.52 9.51 0.40
N ALA A 445 -19.34 9.53 -0.25
CA ALA A 445 -18.73 8.32 -0.79
C ALA A 445 -18.11 7.43 0.29
N LEU A 446 -17.59 8.03 1.37
CA LEU A 446 -17.04 7.32 2.51
C LEU A 446 -18.15 6.67 3.35
N ASP A 447 -19.22 7.41 3.59
CA ASP A 447 -20.37 6.95 4.37
C ASP A 447 -21.15 5.86 3.63
N ALA A 448 -21.01 5.79 2.30
CA ALA A 448 -21.60 4.75 1.46
C ALA A 448 -20.86 3.39 1.52
N VAL A 449 -19.69 3.29 2.17
CA VAL A 449 -18.98 2.00 2.31
C VAL A 449 -19.71 1.13 3.33
N PRO A 450 -20.30 -0.01 2.95
CA PRO A 450 -21.08 -0.82 3.88
C PRO A 450 -20.19 -1.58 4.88
N LEU A 451 -20.62 -1.67 6.14
CA LEU A 451 -19.88 -2.39 7.19
C LEU A 451 -19.61 -3.87 6.83
N CYS A 452 -20.58 -4.56 6.21
CA CYS A 452 -20.38 -5.93 5.74
C CYS A 452 -19.25 -6.02 4.69
N THR A 453 -19.10 -5.01 3.82
CA THR A 453 -18.01 -4.94 2.85
C THR A 453 -16.66 -4.68 3.53
N MET A 454 -16.63 -3.87 4.60
CA MET A 454 -15.41 -3.65 5.40
C MET A 454 -14.95 -4.96 6.07
N ARG A 455 -15.90 -5.72 6.63
CA ARG A 455 -15.63 -7.05 7.20
C ARG A 455 -15.07 -8.03 6.16
N GLN A 456 -15.61 -8.05 4.94
CA GLN A 456 -15.07 -8.85 3.83
C GLN A 456 -13.60 -8.50 3.51
N PHE A 457 -13.29 -7.20 3.48
CA PHE A 457 -11.94 -6.72 3.23
C PHE A 457 -10.98 -7.08 4.37
N ALA A 458 -11.43 -6.99 5.61
CA ALA A 458 -10.66 -7.41 6.77
C ALA A 458 -10.43 -8.92 6.79
N THR A 459 -11.47 -9.73 6.56
CA THR A 459 -11.35 -11.19 6.41
C THR A 459 -10.35 -11.56 5.33
N ARG A 460 -10.38 -10.88 4.18
CA ARG A 460 -9.38 -11.08 3.13
C ARG A 460 -7.96 -10.75 3.61
N SER A 461 -7.79 -9.67 4.36
CA SER A 461 -6.48 -9.28 4.92
C SER A 461 -5.96 -10.31 5.92
N LEU A 462 -6.83 -10.83 6.80
CA LEU A 462 -6.51 -11.92 7.74
C LEU A 462 -6.12 -13.21 7.02
N ARG A 463 -6.79 -13.55 5.92
CA ARG A 463 -6.42 -14.71 5.10
C ARG A 463 -5.05 -14.54 4.41
N PHE A 464 -4.64 -13.32 4.07
CA PHE A 464 -3.26 -13.05 3.68
C PHE A 464 -2.29 -13.25 4.84
N MET A 465 -2.64 -12.81 6.05
CA MET A 465 -1.82 -13.00 7.25
C MET A 465 -1.62 -14.49 7.55
N ASP A 466 -2.69 -15.29 7.53
CA ASP A 466 -2.64 -16.75 7.69
C ASP A 466 -1.74 -17.42 6.63
N ALA A 467 -1.89 -17.02 5.36
CA ALA A 467 -1.03 -17.52 4.29
C ALA A 467 0.46 -17.24 4.57
N TYR A 468 0.80 -16.04 5.05
CA TYR A 468 2.17 -15.70 5.43
C TYR A 468 2.66 -16.45 6.67
N ARG A 469 1.80 -16.67 7.68
CA ARG A 469 2.12 -17.51 8.85
C ARG A 469 2.48 -18.94 8.42
N LYS A 470 1.82 -19.46 7.39
CA LYS A 470 2.10 -20.78 6.78
C LYS A 470 3.31 -20.80 5.83
N GLY A 471 4.06 -19.69 5.72
CA GLY A 471 5.29 -19.61 4.94
C GLY A 471 5.08 -19.35 3.45
N LEU A 472 3.87 -19.00 3.00
CA LEU A 472 3.63 -18.67 1.60
C LEU A 472 4.25 -17.31 1.24
N ASP A 473 4.80 -17.19 0.04
CA ASP A 473 5.26 -15.90 -0.50
C ASP A 473 4.09 -15.03 -0.99
N GLY A 474 4.38 -13.83 -1.49
CA GLY A 474 3.35 -12.90 -1.98
C GLY A 474 2.48 -13.47 -3.11
N LYS A 475 3.07 -14.21 -4.05
CA LYS A 475 2.35 -14.79 -5.19
C LYS A 475 1.52 -16.00 -4.76
N GLN A 476 2.10 -16.85 -3.92
CA GLN A 476 1.45 -18.03 -3.36
C GLN A 476 0.27 -17.64 -2.47
N ALA A 477 0.43 -16.63 -1.61
CA ALA A 477 -0.65 -16.11 -0.77
C ALA A 477 -1.80 -15.51 -1.60
N MET A 478 -1.48 -14.78 -2.69
CA MET A 478 -2.49 -14.29 -3.63
C MET A 478 -3.25 -15.41 -4.33
N TRP A 479 -2.55 -16.48 -4.74
CA TRP A 479 -3.17 -17.64 -5.36
C TRP A 479 -4.09 -18.39 -4.38
N ALA A 480 -3.61 -18.64 -3.16
CA ALA A 480 -4.38 -19.31 -2.11
C ALA A 480 -5.65 -18.54 -1.75
N ASN A 481 -5.56 -17.21 -1.63
CA ASN A 481 -6.72 -16.34 -1.34
C ASN A 481 -7.78 -16.30 -2.44
N ARG A 482 -7.42 -16.63 -3.69
CA ARG A 482 -8.36 -16.73 -4.81
C ARG A 482 -8.99 -18.11 -4.94
N ARG A 483 -8.28 -19.15 -4.48
CA ARG A 483 -8.62 -20.55 -4.72
C ARG A 483 -9.47 -21.14 -3.60
N TYR A 484 -9.05 -20.89 -2.37
CA TYR A 484 -9.76 -21.23 -1.14
C TYR A 484 -10.51 -19.99 -0.66
#